data_AF-A0A3D6CX12-F1
#
_entry.id   AF-A0A3D6CX12-F1
#
_cell.length_a   1.000
_cell.length_b   1.000
_cell.length_c   1.000
_cell.angle_alpha   90.00
_cell.angle_beta   90.00
_cell.angle_gamma   90.00
#
_symmetry.space_group_name_H-M   'P 1'
#
loop_
_entity.id
_entity.type
_entity.pdbx_description
1 polymer ?
#
loop_
_entity_poly.entity_id
_entity_poly.type
_entity_poly.pdbx_seq_one_letter_code
_entity_poly.pdbx_strand_id
1 'polypeptide(L)' 'MPHSYIHLSLEDRRKIARWHDAKVPVLEIAQRLGRHRATIHRELKRNRFVDAELQKLSG' A
#
# COMPACT_ATOMS: atom_id res chain seq x y z
N MET A 1 3.55 -27.43 -3.92
CA MET A 1 2.66 -26.54 -4.70
C MET A 1 3.31 -25.16 -4.74
N PRO A 2 3.74 -24.63 -5.90
CA PRO A 2 4.29 -23.29 -5.94
C PRO A 2 3.16 -22.33 -5.59
N HIS A 3 3.29 -21.57 -4.50
CA HIS A 3 2.46 -20.40 -4.27
C HIS A 3 2.80 -19.43 -5.41
N SER A 4 1.98 -19.43 -6.46
CA SER A 4 2.09 -18.44 -7.53
C SER A 4 2.08 -17.08 -6.87
N TYR A 5 3.24 -16.41 -6.91
CA TYR A 5 3.39 -15.11 -6.29
C TYR A 5 2.61 -14.13 -7.16
N ILE A 6 1.33 -13.93 -6.84
CA ILE A 6 0.45 -13.04 -7.61
C ILE A 6 0.91 -11.62 -7.33
N HIS A 7 1.60 -11.03 -8.29
CA HIS A 7 1.99 -9.63 -8.23
C HIS A 7 0.73 -8.76 -8.15
N LEU A 8 0.73 -7.76 -7.28
CA LEU A 8 -0.28 -6.70 -7.31
C LEU A 8 -0.21 -6.02 -8.67
N SER A 9 -1.34 -5.98 -9.37
CA SER A 9 -1.46 -5.24 -10.63
C SER A 9 -1.26 -3.74 -10.37
N LEU A 10 -0.93 -2.97 -11.41
CA LEU A 10 -0.80 -1.52 -11.29
C LEU A 10 -2.11 -0.88 -10.78
N GLU A 11 -3.24 -1.44 -11.19
CA GLU A 11 -4.56 -0.98 -10.73
C GLU A 11 -4.77 -1.25 -9.24
N ASP A 12 -4.41 -2.44 -8.75
CA ASP A 12 -4.48 -2.76 -7.32
C ASP A 12 -3.60 -1.80 -6.50
N ARG A 13 -2.39 -1.50 -6.98
CA ARG A 13 -1.49 -0.54 -6.32
C ARG A 13 -2.09 0.86 -6.25
N ARG A 14 -2.71 1.33 -7.34
CA ARG A 14 -3.42 2.62 -7.38
C ARG A 14 -4.62 2.65 -6.43
N LYS A 15 -5.39 1.55 -6.33
CA LYS A 15 -6.50 1.42 -5.38
C LYS A 15 -6.00 1.47 -3.93
N ILE A 16 -4.91 0.76 -3.61
CA ILE A 16 -4.26 0.79 -2.30
C ILE A 16 -3.86 2.22 -1.93
N ALA A 17 -3.16 2.94 -2.81
CA ALA A 17 -2.75 4.32 -2.57
C ALA A 17 -3.95 5.24 -2.33
N ARG A 18 -4.96 5.20 -3.21
CA ARG A 18 -6.17 6.02 -3.09
C ARG A 18 -6.92 5.80 -1.77
N TRP A 19 -7.10 4.54 -1.37
CA TRP A 19 -7.79 4.22 -0.13
C TRP A 19 -6.96 4.53 1.11
N HIS A 20 -5.64 4.36 1.02
CA HIS A 20 -4.73 4.76 2.08
C HIS A 20 -4.76 6.28 2.31
N ASP A 21 -4.74 7.08 1.24
CA ASP A 21 -4.85 8.54 1.32
C ASP A 21 -6.21 8.98 1.87
N ALA A 22 -7.27 8.23 1.55
CA ALA A 22 -8.59 8.39 2.15
C ALA A 22 -8.70 7.87 3.60
N LYS A 23 -7.58 7.46 4.23
CA LYS A 23 -7.49 6.93 5.60
C LYS A 23 -8.33 5.67 5.85
N VAL A 24 -8.61 4.88 4.81
CA VAL A 24 -9.30 3.59 4.95
C VAL A 24 -8.39 2.61 5.70
N PRO A 25 -8.92 1.85 6.68
CA PRO A 25 -8.12 0.85 7.40
C PRO A 25 -7.49 -0.19 6.45
N VAL A 26 -6.22 -0.52 6.69
CA VAL A 26 -5.48 -1.52 5.89
C VAL A 26 -6.20 -2.87 5.83
N LEU A 27 -6.89 -3.25 6.91
CA LEU A 27 -7.67 -4.48 6.97
C LEU A 27 -8.84 -4.47 5.96
N GLU A 28 -9.51 -3.33 5.82
CA GLU A 28 -10.61 -3.17 4.88
C GLU A 28 -10.11 -3.15 3.43
N ILE A 29 -8.99 -2.47 3.16
CA ILE A 29 -8.31 -2.51 1.86
C ILE A 29 -7.94 -3.95 1.48
N ALA A 30 -7.40 -4.71 2.45
CA ALA A 30 -7.03 -6.10 2.28
C ALA A 30 -8.24 -6.98 1.93
N GLN A 31 -9.37 -6.80 2.63
CA GLN A 31 -10.63 -7.50 2.34
C GLN A 31 -11.17 -7.14 0.95
N ARG A 32 -11.22 -5.86 0.58
CA ARG A 32 -11.70 -5.39 -0.73
C ARG A 32 -10.90 -5.96 -1.90
N LEU A 33 -9.59 -6.18 -1.72
CA LEU A 33 -8.73 -6.76 -2.75
C LEU A 33 -8.58 -8.28 -2.67
N GLY A 34 -9.18 -8.93 -1.66
CA GLY A 34 -8.95 -10.35 -1.40
C GLY A 34 -7.48 -10.69 -1.15
N ARG A 35 -6.71 -9.74 -0.58
CA ARG A 35 -5.27 -9.89 -0.32
C ARG A 35 -4.99 -9.95 1.17
N HIS A 36 -3.87 -10.55 1.51
CA HIS A 36 -3.43 -10.56 2.90
C HIS A 36 -2.97 -9.15 3.33
N ARG A 37 -3.31 -8.73 4.56
CA ARG A 37 -2.92 -7.44 5.15
C ARG A 37 -1.42 -7.14 5.05
N ALA A 38 -0.57 -8.15 5.20
CA ALA A 38 0.89 -7.99 5.09
C ALA A 38 1.33 -7.58 3.67
N THR A 39 0.60 -8.01 2.63
CA THR A 39 0.88 -7.59 1.26
C THR A 39 0.58 -6.11 1.07
N ILE A 40 -0.52 -5.62 1.66
CA ILE A 40 -0.86 -4.19 1.64
C ILE A 40 0.18 -3.38 2.39
N HIS A 41 0.58 -3.79 3.60
CA HIS A 41 1.65 -3.10 4.35
C HIS A 41 2.98 -3.07 3.60
N ARG A 42 3.38 -4.18 2.97
CA ARG A 42 4.60 -4.22 2.14
C ARG A 42 4.49 -3.26 0.95
N GLU A 43 3.33 -3.20 0.32
CA GLU A 43 3.10 -2.29 -0.81
C GLU A 43 3.14 -0.83 -0.37
N LEU A 44 2.45 -0.47 0.72
CA LEU A 44 2.50 0.87 1.30
C LEU A 44 3.93 1.27 1.71
N LYS A 45 4.72 0.34 2.25
CA LYS A 45 6.13 0.58 2.58
C LYS A 45 6.98 0.83 1.32
N ARG A 46 6.70 0.14 0.21
CA ARG A 46 7.37 0.38 -1.09
C ARG A 46 6.95 1.69 -1.74
N ASN A 47 5.67 2.04 -1.62
CA ASN A 47 5.09 3.27 -2.15
C ASN A 47 5.32 4.48 -1.22
N ARG A 48 6.14 4.34 -0.18
CA ARG A 48 6.58 5.46 0.64
C ARG A 48 7.54 6.30 -0.19
N PHE A 49 6.99 7.20 -0.98
CA PHE A 49 7.73 8.34 -1.50
C PHE A 49 8.16 9.15 -0.27
N VAL A 50 9.41 8.96 0.15
CA VAL A 50 10.01 9.82 1.17
C VAL A 50 10.33 11.10 0.42
N ASP A 51 9.48 12.13 0.55
CA ASP A 51 9.92 13.49 0.29
C ASP A 51 11.02 13.79 1.31
N ALA A 52 12.27 13.53 0.90
CA ALA A 52 13.43 13.83 1.70
C ALA A 52 13.56 15.34 1.96
N GLU A 53 12.81 16.19 1.25
CA GLU A 53 12.69 17.62 1.49
C GLU A 53 11.71 18.02 2.61
N LEU A 54 10.71 17.18 2.97
CA LEU A 54 9.74 17.53 4.01
C LEU A 54 10.24 17.29 5.45
N GLN A 55 11.45 16.72 5.63
CA GLN A 55 12.10 16.60 6.95
C GLN A 55 12.98 17.82 7.32
N LYS A 56 12.95 18.92 6.57
CA LYS A 56 13.70 20.15 6.88
C LYS A 56 12.84 21.40 7.12
N LEU A 57 11.58 21.23 7.50
CA LEU A 57 10.71 22.34 7.93
C LEU A 57 10.08 22.11 9.31
N SER A 58 10.81 21.42 10.19
CA SER A 58 10.59 21.56 11.63
C SER A 58 11.60 22.56 12.19
N GLY A 59 11.20 23.84 12.22
CA GLY A 59 11.90 24.93 12.93
C GLY A 59 12.74 25.83 12.06
#